data_AF-A0A497HJW4-F1
#
_entry.id   AF-A0A497HJW4-F1
#
_cell.length_a   1.000
_cell.length_b   1.000
_cell.length_c   1.000
_cell.angle_alpha   90.00
_cell.angle_beta   90.00
_cell.angle_gamma   90.00
#
_symmetry.space_group_name_H-M   'P 1'
#
loop_
_entity.id
_entity.type
_entity.pdbx_description
1 polymer ?
#
loop_
_entity_poly.entity_id
_entity_poly.type
_entity_poly.pdbx_seq_one_letter_code
_entity_poly.pdbx_strand_id
1 'polypeptide(L)'
;ITDWSSIYTDYFLTKRPIIYLEVNAKYFTEERGKPEIPPEFRAGEVARNNEEFCKALDIVLRVGNRFVKEQERLLKLIHGDVDGKARERVTEVIKKLLA
;
A
#
# COMPACT_ATOMS: atom_id res chain seq x y z
N ILE A 1 -5.75 -3.73 7.67
CA ILE A 1 -6.66 -2.56 7.81
C ILE A 1 -5.78 -1.35 8.02
N THR A 2 -6.02 -0.26 7.29
CA THR A 2 -5.21 0.96 7.33
C THR A 2 -6.06 2.12 6.83
N ASP A 3 -5.64 3.36 7.04
CA ASP A 3 -6.29 4.56 6.51
C ASP A 3 -5.47 5.15 5.36
N TRP A 4 -4.69 6.19 5.65
CA TRP A 4 -3.82 6.92 4.74
C TRP A 4 -2.34 6.71 5.04
N SER A 5 -1.99 5.82 5.97
CA SER A 5 -0.60 5.45 6.23
C SER A 5 0.04 4.85 4.99
N SER A 6 1.25 5.30 4.63
CA SER A 6 2.02 4.73 3.51
C SER A 6 2.39 3.26 3.71
N ILE A 7 2.28 2.71 4.92
CA ILE A 7 2.65 1.32 5.23
C ILE A 7 1.94 0.28 4.37
N TYR A 8 0.79 0.63 3.77
CA TYR A 8 0.09 -0.29 2.86
C TYR A 8 0.93 -0.64 1.63
N THR A 9 1.82 0.26 1.20
CA THR A 9 2.66 0.06 0.02
C THR A 9 3.71 -1.01 0.29
N ASP A 10 4.28 -1.03 1.49
CA ASP A 10 5.17 -2.10 1.97
C ASP A 10 4.39 -3.41 2.14
N TYR A 11 3.16 -3.30 2.66
CA TYR A 11 2.33 -4.47 2.94
C TYR A 11 1.91 -5.24 1.67
N PHE A 12 1.93 -4.60 0.49
CA PHE A 12 1.73 -5.28 -0.80
C PHE A 12 2.66 -6.49 -0.99
N LEU A 13 3.86 -6.47 -0.38
CA LEU A 13 4.80 -7.59 -0.40
C LEU A 13 4.18 -8.90 0.12
N THR A 14 3.25 -8.80 1.08
CA THR A 14 2.61 -9.98 1.69
C THR A 14 1.52 -10.59 0.82
N LYS A 15 1.05 -9.87 -0.22
CA LYS A 15 -0.11 -10.25 -1.05
C LYS A 15 -1.39 -10.51 -0.25
N ARG A 16 -1.48 -9.97 0.96
CA ARG A 16 -2.65 -10.13 1.84
C ARG A 16 -3.71 -9.06 1.55
N PRO A 17 -4.99 -9.35 1.85
CA PRO A 17 -6.06 -8.38 1.69
C PRO A 17 -5.83 -7.12 2.53
N ILE A 18 -6.24 -5.97 1.99
CA ILE A 18 -6.20 -4.68 2.69
C ILE A 18 -7.62 -4.10 2.67
N ILE A 19 -8.02 -3.52 3.80
CA ILE A 19 -9.21 -2.68 3.92
C ILE A 19 -8.72 -1.28 4.27
N TYR A 20 -9.07 -0.31 3.44
CA TYR A 20 -8.78 1.11 3.60
C TYR A 20 -9.95 1.80 4.29
N LEU A 21 -9.66 2.53 5.37
CA LEU A 21 -10.62 3.38 6.05
C LEU A 21 -10.51 4.79 5.47
N GLU A 22 -11.53 5.21 4.75
CA GLU A 22 -11.60 6.51 4.08
C GLU A 22 -12.73 7.36 4.68
N VAL A 23 -12.67 7.56 5.99
CA VAL A 23 -13.70 8.30 6.75
C VAL A 23 -13.74 9.79 6.45
N ASN A 24 -12.65 10.37 5.93
CA ASN A 24 -12.59 11.73 5.39
C ASN A 24 -11.89 11.72 4.02
N ALA A 25 -12.67 11.62 2.94
CA ALA A 25 -12.16 11.57 1.57
C ALA A 25 -11.45 12.87 1.11
N LYS A 26 -11.70 14.00 1.79
CA LYS A 26 -11.13 15.32 1.43
C LYS A 26 -9.76 15.59 2.05
N TYR A 27 -9.40 14.85 3.10
CA TYR A 27 -8.20 15.11 3.90
C TYR A 27 -6.90 15.12 3.07
N PHE A 28 -6.73 14.22 2.10
CA PHE A 28 -5.51 14.15 1.27
C PHE A 28 -5.60 14.82 -0.09
N THR A 29 -6.79 15.24 -0.52
CA THR A 29 -6.98 15.87 -1.84
C THR A 29 -7.09 17.39 -1.73
N GLU A 30 -7.67 17.89 -0.63
CA GLU A 30 -7.93 19.31 -0.41
C GLU A 30 -7.09 19.89 0.73
N GLU A 31 -6.93 19.18 1.86
CA GLU A 31 -6.35 19.75 3.08
C GLU A 31 -4.82 19.59 3.16
N ARG A 32 -4.29 18.43 2.75
CA ARG A 32 -2.86 18.06 2.92
C ARG A 32 -1.99 18.25 1.67
N GLY A 33 -2.61 18.53 0.51
CA GLY A 33 -1.94 18.57 -0.79
C GLY A 33 -1.70 17.19 -1.40
N LYS A 34 -1.36 17.15 -2.70
CA LYS A 34 -1.25 15.90 -3.47
C LYS A 34 -0.08 15.04 -2.96
N PRO A 35 -0.33 13.81 -2.47
CA PRO A 35 0.73 12.90 -2.06
C PRO A 35 1.47 12.32 -3.27
N GLU A 36 2.73 11.94 -3.08
CA GLU A 36 3.54 11.25 -4.11
C GLU A 36 2.93 9.89 -4.49
N ILE A 37 2.35 9.20 -3.51
CA ILE A 37 1.58 7.97 -3.71
C ILE A 37 0.10 8.33 -3.62
N PRO A 38 -0.61 8.38 -4.76
CA PRO A 38 -1.93 8.97 -4.80
C PRO A 38 -3.01 7.94 -4.40
N PRO A 39 -4.20 8.36 -3.95
CA PRO A 39 -5.23 7.46 -3.42
C PRO A 39 -5.70 6.39 -4.43
N GLU A 40 -5.52 6.62 -5.72
CA GLU A 40 -5.78 5.71 -6.83
C GLU A 40 -4.89 4.46 -6.77
N PHE A 41 -3.80 4.47 -6.00
CA PHE A 41 -2.92 3.32 -5.78
C PHE A 41 -3.41 2.42 -4.63
N ARG A 42 -4.63 2.64 -4.13
CA ARG A 42 -5.23 1.74 -3.14
C ARG A 42 -5.69 0.43 -3.80
N ALA A 43 -4.98 -0.65 -3.51
CA ALA A 43 -5.27 -1.99 -4.00
C ALA A 43 -5.86 -2.88 -2.88
N GLY A 44 -7.14 -2.65 -2.59
CA GLY A 44 -7.88 -3.25 -1.47
C GLY A 44 -9.30 -2.72 -1.38
N GLU A 45 -10.09 -3.27 -0.47
CA GLU A 45 -11.45 -2.78 -0.23
C GLU A 45 -11.41 -1.39 0.42
N VAL A 46 -12.32 -0.50 0.06
CA VAL A 46 -12.41 0.86 0.62
C VAL A 46 -13.72 0.98 1.39
N ALA A 47 -13.63 1.41 2.65
CA ALA A 47 -14.77 1.61 3.54
C ALA A 47 -14.78 3.04 4.08
N ARG A 48 -15.92 3.73 3.93
CA ARG A 48 -16.13 5.12 4.37
C ARG A 48 -16.91 5.24 5.67
N ASN A 49 -17.51 4.13 6.10
CA ASN A 49 -18.34 4.03 7.29
C ASN A 49 -18.34 2.58 7.83
N ASN A 50 -18.97 2.37 8.99
CA ASN A 50 -19.02 1.06 9.65
C ASN A 50 -19.74 0.00 8.83
N GLU A 51 -20.79 0.36 8.09
CA GLU A 51 -21.53 -0.60 7.27
C GLU A 51 -20.67 -1.12 6.10
N GLU A 52 -19.99 -0.21 5.40
CA GLU A 52 -19.03 -0.55 4.34
C GLU A 52 -17.86 -1.36 4.88
N PHE A 53 -17.38 -1.05 6.10
CA PHE A 53 -16.31 -1.82 6.73
C PHE A 53 -16.74 -3.27 6.99
N CYS A 54 -17.93 -3.49 7.55
CA CYS A 54 -18.46 -4.83 7.76
C CYS A 54 -18.62 -5.60 6.44
N LYS A 55 -19.08 -4.94 5.38
CA LYS A 55 -19.17 -5.54 4.03
C LYS A 55 -17.78 -5.91 3.48
N ALA A 56 -16.81 -5.01 3.59
CA ALA A 56 -15.43 -5.25 3.18
C ALA A 56 -14.80 -6.42 3.95
N LEU A 57 -15.07 -6.52 5.25
CA LEU A 57 -14.60 -7.61 6.09
C LEU A 57 -15.20 -8.96 5.65
N ASP A 58 -16.51 -9.01 5.39
CA ASP A 58 -17.16 -10.23 4.88
C ASP A 58 -16.59 -10.66 3.52
N ILE A 59 -16.37 -9.71 2.60
CA ILE A 59 -15.71 -9.97 1.31
C ILE A 59 -14.32 -10.56 1.52
N VAL A 60 -13.49 -9.94 2.37
CA VAL A 60 -12.12 -10.40 2.63
C VAL A 60 -12.10 -11.80 3.27
N LEU A 61 -13.02 -12.10 4.18
CA LEU A 61 -13.10 -13.41 4.84
C LEU A 61 -13.60 -14.52 3.90
N ARG A 62 -14.51 -14.21 2.97
CA ARG A 62 -15.10 -15.20 2.06
C ARG A 62 -14.32 -15.39 0.76
N VAL A 63 -13.90 -14.29 0.15
CA VAL A 63 -13.30 -14.26 -1.20
C VAL A 63 -11.78 -14.13 -1.12
N GLY A 64 -11.24 -13.63 -0.02
CA GLY A 64 -9.81 -13.36 0.12
C GLY A 64 -9.39 -12.09 -0.61
N ASN A 65 -8.14 -12.06 -1.10
CA ASN A 65 -7.58 -10.88 -1.71
C ASN A 65 -7.93 -10.80 -3.21
N ARG A 66 -8.84 -9.89 -3.58
CA ARG A 66 -9.22 -9.64 -4.98
C ARG A 66 -8.23 -8.76 -5.75
N PHE A 67 -7.27 -8.15 -5.06
CA PHE A 67 -6.40 -7.10 -5.60
C PHE A 67 -4.95 -7.55 -5.79
N VAL A 68 -4.62 -8.84 -5.65
CA VAL A 68 -3.24 -9.37 -5.70
C VAL A 68 -2.47 -8.85 -6.93
N LYS A 69 -3.06 -8.91 -8.13
CA LYS A 69 -2.40 -8.47 -9.37
C LYS A 69 -2.07 -6.97 -9.34
N GLU A 70 -2.98 -6.17 -8.79
CA GLU A 70 -2.80 -4.73 -8.68
C GLU A 70 -1.76 -4.38 -7.61
N GLN A 71 -1.78 -5.10 -6.47
CA GLN A 71 -0.74 -5.00 -5.44
C GLN A 71 0.65 -5.33 -6.01
N GLU A 72 0.79 -6.38 -6.82
CA GLU A 72 2.05 -6.74 -7.47
C GLU A 72 2.52 -5.66 -8.45
N ARG A 73 1.61 -5.11 -9.26
CA ARG A 73 1.89 -4.02 -10.20
C ARG A 73 2.38 -2.77 -9.47
N LEU A 74 1.66 -2.37 -8.43
CA LEU A 74 1.96 -1.18 -7.64
C LEU A 74 3.21 -1.34 -6.78
N LEU A 75 3.44 -2.52 -6.21
CA LEU A 75 4.67 -2.85 -5.49
C LEU A 75 5.90 -2.62 -6.36
N LYS A 76 5.87 -3.12 -7.61
CA LYS A 76 6.95 -2.89 -8.57
C LYS A 76 7.07 -1.42 -8.98
N LEU A 77 5.95 -0.73 -9.15
CA LEU A 77 5.95 0.69 -9.51
C LEU A 77 6.56 1.58 -8.41
N ILE A 78 6.23 1.30 -7.15
CA ILE A 78 6.61 2.12 -6.00
C ILE A 78 8.02 1.76 -5.50
N HIS A 79 8.29 0.46 -5.34
CA HIS A 79 9.51 -0.03 -4.68
C HIS A 79 10.56 -0.58 -5.65
N GLY A 80 10.22 -0.75 -6.93
CA GLY A 80 11.10 -1.39 -7.90
C GLY A 80 11.34 -2.87 -7.58
N ASP A 81 12.62 -3.27 -7.56
CA ASP A 81 13.02 -4.65 -7.30
C ASP A 81 13.08 -4.95 -5.80
N VAL A 82 12.08 -5.68 -5.31
CA VAL A 82 11.93 -6.13 -3.91
C VAL A 82 12.55 -7.50 -3.64
N ASP A 83 13.82 -7.66 -4.03
CA ASP A 83 14.56 -8.94 -3.93
C ASP A 83 15.20 -9.22 -2.55
N GLY A 84 14.93 -8.36 -1.57
CA GLY A 84 15.50 -8.46 -0.22
C GLY A 84 16.98 -8.08 -0.12
N LYS A 85 17.59 -7.54 -1.18
CA LYS A 85 19.03 -7.20 -1.24
C LYS A 85 19.33 -5.70 -1.21
N ALA A 86 18.37 -4.88 -0.79
CA ALA A 86 18.53 -3.43 -0.75
C ALA A 86 19.72 -3.02 0.14
N ARG A 87 19.86 -3.65 1.31
CA ARG A 87 20.95 -3.40 2.26
C ARG A 87 22.31 -3.69 1.64
N GLU A 88 22.46 -4.81 0.95
CA GLU A 88 23.69 -5.24 0.29
C GLU A 88 24.08 -4.23 -0.79
N ARG A 89 23.12 -3.83 -1.66
CA ARG A 89 23.36 -2.82 -2.70
C ARG A 89 23.84 -1.50 -2.12
N VAL A 90 23.18 -0.99 -1.08
CA VAL A 90 23.56 0.27 -0.43
C VAL A 90 24.93 0.16 0.24
N THR A 91 25.20 -0.96 0.94
CA THR A 91 26.48 -1.20 1.60
C THR A 91 27.64 -1.18 0.61
N GLU A 92 27.49 -1.80 -0.56
CA GLU A 92 28.53 -1.82 -1.59
C GLU A 92 28.79 -0.44 -2.19
N VAL A 93 27.76 0.40 -2.34
CA VAL A 93 27.95 1.80 -2.77
C VAL A 93 28.73 2.58 -1.71
N ILE A 94 28.38 2.45 -0.43
CA ILE A 94 29.08 3.15 0.67
C ILE A 94 30.55 2.76 0.72
N LYS A 95 30.86 1.46 0.63
CA LYS A 95 32.26 0.98 0.64
C LYS A 95 33.09 1.60 -0.50
N LYS A 96 32.52 1.73 -1.69
CA LYS A 96 33.19 2.34 -2.85
C LYS A 96 33.44 3.84 -2.70
N LEU A 97 32.59 4.55 -1.95
CA LEU A 97 32.77 5.98 -1.68
C LEU A 97 33.81 6.26 -0.59
N LEU A 98 34.12 5.28 0.25
CA LEU A 98 35.09 5.38 1.34
C LEU A 98 36.49 4.83 0.98
N ALA A 99 36.65 4.21 -0.19
CA ALA A 99 37.91 3.66 -0.69
C ALA A 99 38.62 4.69 -1.58
#